data_AF-A0A7C3LKN5-F1
#
_entry.id   AF-A0A7C3LKN5-F1
#
_cell.length_a   1.000
_cell.length_b   1.000
_cell.length_c   1.000
_cell.angle_alpha   90.00
_cell.angle_beta   90.00
_cell.angle_gamma   90.00
#
_symmetry.space_group_name_H-M   'P 1'
#
loop_
_entity.id
_entity.type
_entity.pdbx_description
1 polymer ?
#
loop_
_entity_poly.entity_id
_entity_poly.type
_entity_poly.pdbx_seq_one_letter_code
_entity_poly.pdbx_strand_id
1 'polypeptide(L)'
;MNFLAVGMDPAEGPEVLRAYQTSQGYPWPVAVGNRPMLEAYRVISTSIKYAMDRRGVITFQRGYGVASAGEWAEVLRSLAVS
;
A
#
# COMPACT_ATOMS: atom_id res chain seq x y z
N MET A 1 -8.98 9.18 6.22
CA MET A 1 -7.80 8.31 6.05
C MET A 1 -8.06 7.46 4.84
N ASN A 2 -7.18 7.51 3.84
CA ASN A 2 -7.40 6.86 2.57
C ASN A 2 -6.38 5.75 2.38
N PHE A 3 -6.81 4.60 1.87
CA PHE A 3 -5.94 3.48 1.53
C PHE A 3 -5.95 3.29 0.01
N LEU A 4 -4.82 2.84 -0.51
CA LEU A 4 -4.66 2.46 -1.91
C LEU A 4 -3.85 1.18 -1.94
N ALA A 5 -4.36 0.15 -2.61
CA ALA A 5 -3.59 -1.05 -2.89
C ALA A 5 -3.02 -0.94 -4.31
N VAL A 6 -1.75 -1.29 -4.47
CA VAL A 6 -1.07 -1.25 -5.76
C VAL A 6 -0.52 -2.62 -6.10
N GLY A 7 -0.94 -3.16 -7.24
CA GLY A 7 -0.42 -4.43 -7.76
C GLY A 7 1.06 -4.30 -8.12
N MET A 8 1.86 -5.29 -7.72
CA MET A 8 3.30 -5.33 -8.00
C MET A 8 3.67 -6.28 -9.13
N ASP A 9 2.78 -7.20 -9.50
CA ASP A 9 3.01 -8.12 -10.62
C ASP A 9 2.67 -7.43 -11.95
N PRO A 10 3.66 -7.19 -12.84
CA PRO A 10 3.41 -6.57 -14.13
C PRO A 10 2.60 -7.45 -15.09
N ALA A 11 2.43 -8.75 -14.81
CA ALA A 11 1.53 -9.62 -15.56
C ALA A 11 0.06 -9.47 -15.15
N GLU A 12 -0.22 -8.89 -13.97
CA GLU A 12 -1.57 -8.65 -13.50
C GLU A 12 -2.14 -7.34 -14.04
N GLY A 13 -3.21 -7.46 -14.83
CA GLY A 13 -3.95 -6.30 -15.32
C GLY A 13 -4.94 -5.74 -14.29
N PRO A 14 -5.55 -4.57 -14.58
CA PRO A 14 -6.55 -3.95 -13.71
C PRO A 14 -7.76 -4.85 -13.38
N GLU A 15 -8.14 -5.74 -14.29
CA GLU A 15 -9.26 -6.67 -14.09
C GLU A 15 -8.98 -7.71 -13.01
N VAL A 16 -7.76 -8.26 -12.99
CA VAL A 16 -7.31 -9.23 -11.99
C VAL A 16 -7.32 -8.58 -10.60
N LEU A 17 -6.77 -7.36 -10.50
CA LEU A 17 -6.75 -6.62 -9.23
C LEU A 17 -8.17 -6.30 -8.71
N ARG A 18 -9.10 -5.94 -9.60
CA ARG A 18 -10.51 -5.72 -9.23
C ARG A 18 -11.21 -7.00 -8.79
N ALA A 19 -10.91 -8.12 -9.43
CA ALA A 19 -11.42 -9.42 -9.02
C ALA A 19 -10.93 -9.78 -7.60
N TYR A 20 -9.64 -9.55 -7.31
CA TYR A 20 -9.11 -9.72 -5.96
C TYR A 20 -9.78 -8.80 -4.95
N GLN A 21 -9.90 -7.49 -5.26
CA GLN A 21 -10.59 -6.52 -4.41
C GLN A 21 -12.00 -7.00 -4.03
N THR A 22 -12.76 -7.47 -5.02
CA THR A 22 -14.12 -7.98 -4.84
C THR A 22 -14.12 -9.25 -4.00
N SER A 23 -13.29 -10.23 -4.35
CA SER A 23 -13.24 -11.53 -3.67
C SER A 23 -12.85 -11.43 -2.20
N GLN A 24 -12.02 -10.45 -1.85
CA GLN A 24 -11.55 -10.21 -0.48
C GLN A 24 -12.42 -9.21 0.28
N GLY A 25 -13.42 -8.60 -0.37
CA GLY A 25 -14.29 -7.59 0.24
C GLY A 25 -13.56 -6.31 0.65
N TYR A 26 -12.48 -5.96 -0.03
CA TYR A 26 -11.67 -4.81 0.35
C TYR A 26 -12.30 -3.49 -0.09
N PRO A 27 -12.50 -2.52 0.82
CA PRO A 27 -13.16 -1.26 0.50
C PRO A 27 -12.24 -0.24 -0.20
N TRP A 28 -10.93 -0.48 -0.24
CA TRP A 28 -9.96 0.46 -0.80
C TRP A 28 -9.79 0.29 -2.31
N PRO A 29 -9.55 1.38 -3.05
CA PRO A 29 -9.23 1.32 -4.47
C PRO A 29 -7.97 0.52 -4.75
N VAL A 30 -7.91 -0.03 -5.96
CA VAL A 30 -6.75 -0.74 -6.51
C VAL A 30 -6.18 -0.01 -7.71
N ALA A 31 -4.85 0.00 -7.86
CA ALA A 31 -4.14 0.52 -9.02
C ALA A 31 -3.08 -0.46 -9.50
N VAL A 32 -2.72 -0.39 -10.78
CA VAL A 32 -1.62 -1.18 -11.35
C VAL A 32 -0.31 -0.42 -11.14
N GLY A 33 0.67 -1.07 -10.52
CA GLY A 33 2.02 -0.53 -10.44
C GLY A 33 2.78 -0.75 -11.74
N ASN A 34 3.49 0.27 -12.20
CA ASN A 34 4.46 0.12 -13.29
C ASN A 34 5.87 -0.08 -12.71
N ARG A 35 6.77 -0.68 -13.51
CA ARG A 35 8.14 -0.97 -13.08
C ARG A 35 8.89 0.26 -12.54
N PRO A 36 8.90 1.43 -13.22
CA PRO A 36 9.59 2.61 -12.72
C PRO A 36 9.10 3.07 -11.33
N MET A 37 7.79 3.00 -11.09
CA MET A 37 7.23 3.35 -9.78
C MET A 37 7.62 2.32 -8.72
N LEU A 38 7.48 1.02 -9.00
CA LEU A 38 7.86 -0.03 -8.05
C LEU A 38 9.34 0.07 -7.67
N GLU A 39 10.22 0.37 -8.62
CA GLU A 39 11.65 0.61 -8.38
C GLU A 39 11.89 1.87 -7.53
N ALA A 40 11.21 2.99 -7.84
CA ALA A 40 11.32 4.23 -7.07
C ALA A 40 10.91 4.05 -5.60
N TYR A 41 9.90 3.21 -5.35
CA TYR A 41 9.47 2.85 -4.00
C TYR A 41 10.27 1.68 -3.41
N ARG A 42 11.21 1.06 -4.15
CA ARG A 42 11.99 -0.11 -3.71
C ARG A 42 11.13 -1.33 -3.37
N VAL A 43 10.04 -1.53 -4.11
CA VAL A 43 9.19 -2.73 -4.04
C VAL A 43 9.78 -3.80 -4.96
N ILE A 44 10.56 -4.73 -4.39
CA ILE A 44 11.36 -5.70 -5.17
C ILE A 44 10.72 -7.10 -5.19
N SER A 45 10.35 -7.64 -4.03
CA SER A 45 9.91 -9.06 -3.93
C SER A 45 8.84 -9.35 -2.88
N THR A 46 8.47 -8.36 -2.06
CA THR A 46 7.43 -8.51 -1.03
C THR A 46 6.54 -7.28 -1.00
N SER A 47 5.33 -7.45 -0.49
CA SER A 47 4.45 -6.31 -0.26
C SER A 47 5.05 -5.38 0.79
N ILE A 48 5.11 -4.09 0.47
CA ILE A 48 5.58 -3.04 1.37
C ILE A 48 4.40 -2.11 1.63
N LYS A 49 4.26 -1.68 2.88
CA LYS A 49 3.26 -0.70 3.30
C LYS A 49 3.94 0.62 3.58
N TYR A 50 3.36 1.70 3.05
CA TYR A 50 3.82 3.08 3.21
C TYR A 50 2.73 3.88 3.91
N ALA A 51 3.14 4.72 4.86
CA ALA A 51 2.32 5.78 5.41
C ALA A 51 2.78 7.10 4.81
N MET A 52 1.85 7.91 4.31
CA MET A 52 2.14 9.23 3.76
C MET A 52 1.27 10.28 4.44
N ASP A 53 1.87 11.41 4.80
CA ASP A 53 1.15 12.56 5.37
C ASP A 53 0.36 13.33 4.29
N ARG A 54 -0.37 14.37 4.70
CA ARG A 54 -1.17 15.21 3.79
C ARG A 54 -0.33 15.98 2.75
N ARG A 55 0.98 16.07 2.93
CA ARG A 55 1.93 16.70 2.00
C ARG A 55 2.58 15.68 1.06
N GLY A 56 2.23 14.40 1.19
CA GLY A 56 2.79 13.31 0.39
C GLY A 56 4.16 12.82 0.88
N VAL A 57 4.58 13.19 2.10
CA VAL A 57 5.85 12.73 2.67
C VAL A 57 5.66 11.35 3.29
N ILE A 58 6.52 10.39 2.94
CA ILE A 58 6.52 9.05 3.55
C ILE A 58 7.02 9.18 5.00
N THR A 59 6.14 8.90 5.96
CA THR A 59 6.45 8.96 7.40
C THR A 59 6.74 7.59 8.00
N PHE A 60 6.34 6.52 7.31
CA PHE A 60 6.60 5.14 7.74
C PHE A 60 6.67 4.19 6.53
N GLN A 61 7.56 3.21 6.59
CA GLN A 61 7.72 2.16 5.58
C GLN A 61 8.13 0.84 6.23
N ARG A 62 7.37 -0.24 5.99
CA ARG A 62 7.71 -1.60 6.43
C ARG A 62 7.23 -2.67 5.46
N GLY A 63 7.99 -3.76 5.36
CA GLY A 63 7.61 -4.95 4.62
C GLY A 63 6.46 -5.72 5.29
N TYR A 64 5.89 -6.66 4.54
CA TYR A 64 4.86 -7.57 5.02
C TYR A 64 5.26 -8.31 6.30
N GLY A 65 4.34 -8.42 7.27
CA GLY A 65 4.54 -9.16 8.51
C GLY A 65 5.52 -8.54 9.51
N VAL A 66 6.14 -7.40 9.19
CA VAL A 66 7.17 -6.79 10.07
C VAL A 66 6.56 -5.95 11.19
N ALA A 67 5.48 -5.21 10.91
CA ALA A 67 4.85 -4.33 11.90
C ALA A 67 3.63 -4.99 12.53
N SER A 68 3.58 -4.94 13.87
CA SER A 68 2.47 -5.40 14.70
C SER A 68 1.23 -4.52 14.55
N ALA A 69 0.07 -5.02 14.99
CA ALA A 69 -1.17 -4.25 15.00
C ALA A 69 -1.05 -2.96 15.85
N GLY A 70 -0.31 -3.01 16.96
CA GLY A 70 -0.07 -1.85 17.81
C GLY A 70 0.75 -0.76 17.12
N GLU A 71 1.80 -1.15 16.39
CA GLU A 71 2.59 -0.22 15.58
C GLU A 71 1.75 0.42 14.48
N TRP A 72 0.89 -0.36 13.80
CA TRP A 72 -0.04 0.20 12.81
C TRP A 72 -1.02 1.19 13.44
N ALA A 73 -1.53 0.91 14.64
CA ALA A 73 -2.43 1.83 15.33
C ALA A 73 -1.75 3.16 15.68
N GLU A 74 -0.47 3.15 16.05
CA GLU A 74 0.32 4.37 16.27
C GLU A 74 0.57 5.15 14.98
N VAL A 75 0.98 4.47 13.91
CA VAL A 75 1.18 5.09 12.60
C VAL A 75 -0.09 5.76 12.11
N LEU A 76 -1.24 5.08 12.19
CA LEU A 76 -2.53 5.63 11.79
C LEU A 76 -2.93 6.84 12.66
N ARG A 77 -2.67 6.81 13.98
CA ARG A 77 -2.89 7.98 14.84
C ARG A 77 -2.01 9.17 14.46
N SER A 78 -0.74 8.94 14.13
CA SER A 78 0.16 10.03 13.73
C SER A 78 -0.30 10.68 12.41
N LEU A 79 -0.78 9.89 11.45
CA LEU A 79 -1.31 10.38 10.18
C LEU A 79 -2.61 11.20 10.33
N ALA A 80 -3.43 10.90 11.34
CA ALA A 80 -4.67 11.63 11.56
C ALA A 80 -4.40 13.10 11.92
N VAL A 81 -3.30 13.37 12.61
CA VAL A 81 -2.94 14.71 13.11
C VAL A 81 -1.92 15.45 12.23
N SER A 82 -1.13 14.74 11.41
CA SER A 82 -0.06 15.29 10.55
C SER A 82 -0.55 15.96 9.28
#